data_AF-N2AIP1-F1
#
_entry.id   AF-N2AIP1-F1
#
_cell.length_a   1.000
_cell.length_b   1.000
_cell.length_c   1.000
_cell.angle_alpha   90.00
_cell.angle_beta   90.00
_cell.angle_gamma   90.00
#
_symmetry.space_group_name_H-M   'P 1'
#
loop_
_entity.id
_entity.type
_entity.pdbx_description
1 polymer ?
#
loop_
_entity_poly.entity_id
_entity_poly.type
_entity_poly.pdbx_seq_one_letter_code
_entity_poly.pdbx_strand_id
1 'polypeptide(L)'
;MKSIYHTQADMPDMGRLQVSVESRVNRDPVADARITISYTGEPDSTFEELNTNESGQTEQIDLEAPPLEYSMEPSETQPYAQYTIQITADGYQPVTVNGVQVLSDQTAVQNIRLQPVGAAATWPDDIIIPANTLFGNFPPKIEEAEIKPIRQTGEIVLSRVVVPEYVIVHDGAPTDTTATDYYIRYKDYIKNVASSEIYATWPDATIRANILAIMSFTMNRVYTEWYRNTR
;
A
#
# COMPACT_ATOMS: atom_id res chain seq x y z
N MET A 1 36.27 2.28 -40.86
CA MET A 1 35.75 2.87 -39.61
C MET A 1 34.28 2.52 -39.49
N LYS A 2 33.94 1.57 -38.61
CA LYS A 2 32.57 1.32 -38.18
C LYS A 2 32.61 1.47 -36.67
N SER A 3 31.99 2.54 -36.18
CA SER A 3 31.98 2.90 -34.78
C SER A 3 31.37 1.77 -33.97
N ILE A 4 32.09 1.34 -32.95
CA ILE A 4 31.63 0.39 -31.95
C ILE A 4 30.74 1.24 -31.05
N TYR A 5 29.42 1.11 -31.18
CA TYR A 5 28.52 1.60 -30.16
C TYR A 5 28.76 0.72 -28.94
N HIS A 6 29.49 1.25 -27.97
CA HIS A 6 29.40 0.75 -26.61
C HIS A 6 27.95 0.90 -26.19
N THR A 7 27.24 -0.22 -26.09
CA THR A 7 25.96 -0.30 -25.38
C THR A 7 26.25 0.22 -23.97
N GLN A 8 25.77 1.42 -23.69
CA GLN A 8 25.66 1.93 -22.33
C GLN A 8 24.88 0.86 -21.58
N ALA A 9 25.51 0.21 -20.59
CA ALA A 9 24.80 -0.70 -19.71
C ALA A 9 23.59 0.08 -19.16
N ASP A 10 22.39 -0.47 -19.32
CA ASP A 10 21.16 -0.03 -18.64
C ASP A 10 21.52 0.13 -17.16
N MET A 11 21.75 1.38 -16.73
CA MET A 11 21.75 1.64 -15.30
C MET A 11 20.29 1.59 -14.88
N PRO A 12 19.94 0.85 -13.82
CA PRO A 12 18.60 0.92 -13.27
C PRO A 12 18.26 2.37 -12.97
N ASP A 13 16.99 2.74 -13.20
CA ASP A 13 16.48 4.00 -12.69
C ASP A 13 16.50 3.97 -11.15
N MET A 14 16.28 5.11 -10.50
CA MET A 14 16.20 5.17 -9.04
C MET A 14 14.80 5.59 -8.62
N GLY A 15 14.29 4.95 -7.57
CA GLY A 15 13.16 5.43 -6.79
C GLY A 15 13.62 5.78 -5.38
N ARG A 16 12.70 6.28 -4.56
CA ARG A 16 12.99 6.69 -3.17
C ARG A 16 12.17 5.92 -2.17
N LEU A 17 12.72 5.68 -1.00
CA LEU A 17 11.99 5.11 0.14
C LEU A 17 12.13 6.02 1.37
N GLN A 18 11.02 6.25 2.07
CA GLN A 18 11.00 6.84 3.40
C GLN A 18 10.15 5.99 4.33
N VAL A 19 10.64 5.74 5.54
CA VAL A 19 9.90 5.04 6.59
C VAL A 19 9.55 6.03 7.70
N SER A 20 8.29 6.02 8.13
CA SER A 20 7.80 6.73 9.30
C SER A 20 7.28 5.73 10.31
N VAL A 21 7.71 5.86 11.56
CA VAL A 21 7.45 4.92 12.64
C VAL A 21 6.77 5.64 13.79
N GLU A 22 5.57 5.18 14.14
CA GLU A 22 4.80 5.69 15.28
C GLU A 22 4.40 4.54 16.21
N SER A 23 4.20 4.85 17.49
CA SER A 23 3.66 3.89 18.46
C SER A 23 2.19 3.64 18.17
N ARG A 24 1.78 2.37 18.18
CA ARG A 24 0.38 2.00 17.91
C ARG A 24 -0.59 2.53 18.98
N VAL A 25 -0.14 2.64 20.23
CA VAL A 25 -1.00 2.92 21.38
C VAL A 25 -1.40 4.40 21.44
N ASN A 26 -0.42 5.29 21.33
CA ASN A 26 -0.59 6.73 21.51
C ASN A 26 -0.28 7.56 20.25
N ARG A 27 0.28 6.93 19.20
CA ARG A 27 0.72 7.60 17.95
C ARG A 27 1.84 8.61 18.14
N ASP A 28 2.61 8.45 19.20
CA ASP A 28 3.84 9.21 19.36
C ASP A 28 4.89 8.70 18.35
N PRO A 29 5.69 9.59 17.75
CA PRO A 29 6.79 9.19 16.89
C PRO A 29 7.79 8.32 17.68
N VAL A 30 8.32 7.28 17.04
CA VAL A 30 9.36 6.41 17.63
C VAL A 30 10.70 6.83 17.05
N ALA A 31 11.50 7.54 17.84
CA ALA A 31 12.88 7.90 17.51
C ALA A 31 13.82 6.70 17.69
N ASP A 32 14.96 6.74 17.00
CA ASP A 32 16.03 5.73 17.05
C ASP A 32 15.59 4.30 16.70
N ALA A 33 14.44 4.13 16.03
CA ALA A 33 14.06 2.86 15.45
C ALA A 33 15.05 2.52 14.34
N ARG A 34 15.63 1.33 14.37
CA ARG A 34 16.52 0.81 13.34
C ARG A 34 15.70 0.17 12.23
N ILE A 35 15.95 0.59 10.99
CA ILE A 35 15.35 0.07 9.77
C ILE A 35 16.46 -0.56 8.94
N THR A 36 16.36 -1.86 8.67
CA THR A 36 17.22 -2.55 7.70
C THR A 36 16.45 -2.82 6.43
N ILE A 37 17.12 -2.67 5.29
CA ILE A 37 16.50 -2.74 3.96
C ILE A 37 17.29 -3.74 3.11
N SER A 38 16.58 -4.68 2.50
CA SER A 38 17.14 -5.70 1.61
C SER A 38 16.20 -5.94 0.42
N TYR A 39 16.71 -6.56 -0.65
CA TYR A 39 15.84 -7.01 -1.73
C TYR A 39 14.91 -8.12 -1.23
N THR A 40 13.63 -8.08 -1.62
CA THR A 40 12.69 -9.14 -1.23
C THR A 40 13.12 -10.48 -1.81
N GLY A 41 13.22 -11.50 -0.94
CA GLY A 41 13.71 -12.83 -1.30
C GLY A 41 15.21 -13.03 -1.08
N GLU A 42 15.97 -11.97 -0.79
CA GLU A 42 17.42 -12.00 -0.55
C GLU A 42 17.77 -11.30 0.78
N PRO A 43 17.37 -11.86 1.94
CA PRO A 43 17.52 -11.19 3.24
C PRO A 43 18.98 -10.94 3.65
N ASP A 44 19.91 -11.79 3.21
CA ASP A 44 21.34 -11.65 3.50
C ASP A 44 22.01 -10.52 2.70
N SER A 45 21.30 -9.98 1.69
CA SER A 45 21.72 -8.82 0.89
C SER A 45 21.20 -7.54 1.53
N THR A 46 21.60 -7.29 2.79
CA THR A 46 21.27 -6.01 3.45
C THR A 46 21.98 -4.90 2.71
N PHE A 47 21.19 -4.05 2.07
CA PHE A 47 21.67 -2.95 1.24
C PHE A 47 21.96 -1.72 2.10
N GLU A 48 21.08 -1.42 3.07
CA GLU A 48 21.12 -0.18 3.82
C GLU A 48 20.52 -0.33 5.23
N GLU A 49 21.04 0.45 6.18
CA GLU A 49 20.52 0.57 7.55
C GLU A 49 20.33 2.06 7.89
N LEU A 50 19.14 2.41 8.39
CA LEU A 50 18.75 3.76 8.75
C LEU A 50 18.18 3.79 10.16
N ASN A 51 18.17 4.99 10.76
CA ASN A 51 17.50 5.26 12.02
C ASN A 51 16.46 6.36 11.86
N THR A 52 15.35 6.25 12.59
CA THR A 52 14.38 7.34 12.67
C THR A 52 14.87 8.51 13.52
N ASN A 53 14.55 9.73 13.11
CA ASN A 53 14.80 10.95 13.87
C ASN A 53 13.74 11.20 14.97
N GLU A 54 13.81 12.35 15.65
CA GLU A 54 12.85 12.75 16.70
C GLU A 54 11.39 12.83 16.23
N SER A 55 11.16 12.99 14.93
CA SER A 55 9.82 12.96 14.33
C SER A 55 9.38 11.55 13.90
N GLY A 56 10.17 10.52 14.22
CA GLY A 56 9.90 9.13 13.86
C GLY A 56 10.12 8.84 12.38
N GLN A 57 10.92 9.64 11.66
CA GLN A 57 11.10 9.50 10.21
C GLN A 57 12.55 9.21 9.85
N THR A 58 12.76 8.36 8.84
CA THR A 58 14.06 8.24 8.18
C THR A 58 14.27 9.38 7.20
N GLU A 59 15.52 9.59 6.78
CA GLU A 59 15.79 10.28 5.54
C GLU A 59 15.21 9.52 4.33
N GLN A 60 15.16 10.19 3.18
CA GLN A 60 14.83 9.54 1.92
C GLN A 60 16.11 8.94 1.35
N ILE A 61 16.06 7.65 1.03
CA ILE A 61 17.15 6.94 0.37
C ILE A 61 16.79 6.62 -1.07
N ASP A 62 17.79 6.61 -1.94
CA ASP A 62 17.63 6.22 -3.33
C ASP A 62 17.86 4.71 -3.46
N LEU A 63 16.91 4.02 -4.07
CA LEU A 63 16.90 2.58 -4.28
C LEU A 63 16.76 2.29 -5.76
N GLU A 64 17.44 1.23 -6.23
CA GLU A 64 17.33 0.79 -7.61
C GLU A 64 15.87 0.44 -7.95
N ALA A 65 15.43 0.89 -9.11
CA ALA A 65 14.11 0.64 -9.64
C ALA A 65 14.19 0.31 -11.14
N PRO A 66 13.26 -0.52 -11.66
CA PRO A 66 13.15 -0.71 -13.09
C PRO A 66 12.87 0.60 -13.84
N PRO A 67 13.26 0.69 -15.13
CA PRO A 67 13.02 1.86 -15.96
C PRO A 67 11.55 2.31 -15.97
N LEU A 68 11.34 3.63 -16.00
CA LEU A 68 10.00 4.24 -16.03
C LEU A 68 9.10 3.64 -17.12
N GLU A 69 9.65 3.36 -18.29
CA GLU A 69 8.94 2.85 -19.46
C GLU A 69 8.15 1.56 -19.19
N TYR A 70 8.61 0.69 -18.28
CA TYR A 70 7.90 -0.55 -17.95
C TYR A 70 6.55 -0.30 -17.28
N SER A 71 6.37 0.87 -16.68
CA SER A 71 5.12 1.25 -15.99
C SER A 71 4.14 2.03 -16.89
N MET A 72 4.60 2.49 -18.06
CA MET A 72 3.84 3.41 -18.92
C MET A 72 2.97 2.69 -19.95
N GLU A 73 3.29 1.44 -20.25
CA GLU A 73 2.54 0.58 -21.17
C GLU A 73 2.39 -0.83 -20.59
N PRO A 74 1.37 -1.61 -20.98
CA PRO A 74 1.27 -3.02 -20.59
C PRO A 74 2.55 -3.78 -20.98
N SER A 75 3.23 -4.35 -20.00
CA SER A 75 4.50 -5.05 -20.16
C SER A 75 4.49 -6.37 -19.39
N GLU A 76 5.17 -7.38 -19.94
CA GLU A 76 5.46 -8.64 -19.23
C GLU A 76 6.58 -8.47 -18.18
N THR A 77 7.26 -7.31 -18.18
CA THR A 77 8.36 -7.02 -17.26
C THR A 77 7.86 -6.20 -16.08
N GLN A 78 8.29 -6.57 -14.88
CA GLN A 78 7.86 -5.91 -13.65
C GLN A 78 8.32 -4.44 -13.60
N PRO A 79 7.41 -3.48 -13.36
CA PRO A 79 7.74 -2.05 -13.40
C PRO A 79 8.19 -1.46 -12.06
N TYR A 80 8.46 -2.31 -11.06
CA TYR A 80 8.87 -1.90 -9.72
C TYR A 80 9.88 -2.89 -9.15
N ALA A 81 10.80 -2.41 -8.33
CA ALA A 81 11.62 -3.25 -7.48
C ALA A 81 10.87 -3.60 -6.19
N GLN A 82 11.22 -4.73 -5.57
CA GLN A 82 10.63 -5.16 -4.30
C GLN A 82 11.69 -5.23 -3.21
N TYR A 83 11.40 -4.57 -2.10
CA TYR A 83 12.26 -4.52 -0.92
C TYR A 83 11.56 -5.08 0.30
N THR A 84 12.33 -5.72 1.17
CA THR A 84 11.93 -6.09 2.52
C THR A 84 12.53 -5.09 3.48
N ILE A 85 11.70 -4.55 4.38
CA ILE A 85 12.15 -3.70 5.47
C ILE A 85 11.90 -4.39 6.80
N GLN A 86 12.90 -4.41 7.68
CA GLN A 86 12.76 -4.87 9.06
C GLN A 86 12.94 -3.68 9.99
N ILE A 87 11.99 -3.50 10.90
CA ILE A 87 11.96 -2.38 11.82
C ILE A 87 12.09 -2.92 13.24
N THR A 88 13.08 -2.40 13.97
CA THR A 88 13.32 -2.73 15.38
C THR A 88 13.47 -1.46 16.21
N ALA A 89 12.91 -1.46 17.41
CA ALA A 89 13.05 -0.34 18.34
C ALA A 89 12.98 -0.86 19.79
N ASP A 90 13.70 -0.22 20.70
CA ASP A 90 13.75 -0.63 22.09
C ASP A 90 12.35 -0.53 22.74
N GLY A 91 11.92 -1.62 23.38
CA GLY A 91 10.60 -1.71 24.01
C GLY A 91 9.44 -1.97 23.06
N TYR A 92 9.70 -2.22 21.77
CA TYR A 92 8.69 -2.57 20.77
C TYR A 92 8.92 -3.96 20.18
N GLN A 93 7.83 -4.57 19.71
CA GLN A 93 7.90 -5.78 18.90
C GLN A 93 8.45 -5.44 17.51
N PRO A 94 9.36 -6.26 16.95
CA PRO A 94 9.85 -6.05 15.60
C PRO A 94 8.74 -6.25 14.59
N VAL A 95 8.81 -5.54 13.46
CA VAL A 95 7.88 -5.67 12.34
C VAL A 95 8.67 -5.87 11.06
N THR A 96 8.26 -6.83 10.24
CA THR A 96 8.78 -7.00 8.88
C THR A 96 7.73 -6.59 7.87
N VAL A 97 8.11 -5.82 6.86
CA VAL A 97 7.27 -5.56 5.69
C VAL A 97 7.95 -6.12 4.45
N ASN A 98 7.32 -7.10 3.83
CA ASN A 98 7.79 -7.75 2.62
C ASN A 98 7.09 -7.18 1.39
N GLY A 99 7.83 -7.00 0.29
CA GLY A 99 7.26 -6.60 -1.00
C GLY A 99 6.99 -5.10 -1.13
N VAL A 100 7.74 -4.24 -0.42
CA VAL A 100 7.67 -2.78 -0.59
C VAL A 100 8.06 -2.46 -2.04
N GLN A 101 7.12 -1.87 -2.78
CA GLN A 101 7.30 -1.56 -4.20
C GLN A 101 7.93 -0.18 -4.37
N VAL A 102 9.04 -0.11 -5.10
CA VAL A 102 9.73 1.14 -5.45
C VAL A 102 9.71 1.31 -6.97
N LEU A 103 9.22 2.46 -7.44
CA LEU A 103 9.14 2.81 -8.86
C LEU A 103 10.08 3.96 -9.19
N SER A 104 10.50 4.04 -10.46
CA SER A 104 11.36 5.10 -11.00
C SER A 104 10.83 6.51 -10.68
N ASP A 105 11.71 7.36 -10.13
CA ASP A 105 11.50 8.74 -9.71
C ASP A 105 10.39 8.95 -8.65
N GLN A 106 9.78 7.89 -8.13
CA GLN A 106 8.72 7.97 -7.13
C GLN A 106 9.23 7.73 -5.72
N THR A 107 8.59 8.37 -4.73
CA THR A 107 8.85 8.10 -3.30
C THR A 107 7.81 7.14 -2.74
N ALA A 108 8.26 5.93 -2.39
CA ALA A 108 7.52 5.01 -1.55
C ALA A 108 7.58 5.47 -0.09
N VAL A 109 6.41 5.60 0.55
CA VAL A 109 6.31 6.00 1.96
C VAL A 109 5.70 4.85 2.76
N GLN A 110 6.44 4.33 3.73
CA GLN A 110 5.98 3.27 4.62
C GLN A 110 5.68 3.84 6.00
N ASN A 111 4.40 3.88 6.37
CA ASN A 111 3.95 4.31 7.70
C ASN A 111 3.71 3.08 8.57
N ILE A 112 4.62 2.83 9.52
CA ILE A 112 4.63 1.64 10.36
C ILE A 112 4.19 2.02 11.78
N ARG A 113 3.33 1.17 12.35
CA ARG A 113 2.88 1.27 13.74
C ARG A 113 3.50 0.16 14.56
N LEU A 114 4.45 0.49 15.42
CA LEU A 114 5.07 -0.50 16.29
C LEU A 114 4.22 -0.74 17.53
N GLN A 115 4.16 -2.01 17.95
CA GLN A 115 3.44 -2.44 19.13
C GLN A 115 4.41 -2.50 20.33
N PRO A 116 4.14 -1.80 21.45
CA PRO A 116 4.95 -1.93 22.65
C PRO A 116 4.93 -3.35 23.21
N VAL A 117 6.07 -3.83 23.71
CA VAL A 117 6.17 -5.14 24.35
C VAL A 117 5.25 -5.19 25.58
N GLY A 118 4.42 -6.23 25.68
CA GLY A 118 3.50 -6.43 26.81
C GLY A 118 2.13 -5.76 26.68
N ALA A 119 1.89 -4.97 25.62
CA ALA A 119 0.54 -4.57 25.26
C ALA A 119 -0.19 -5.73 24.55
N ALA A 120 -1.50 -5.87 24.77
CA ALA A 120 -2.29 -6.92 24.12
C ALA A 120 -2.22 -6.77 22.60
N ALA A 121 -1.50 -7.67 21.92
CA ALA A 121 -1.34 -7.63 20.46
C ALA A 121 -2.41 -8.49 19.78
N THR A 122 -3.00 -7.95 18.70
CA THR A 122 -3.96 -8.66 17.81
C THR A 122 -3.69 -8.29 16.36
N TRP A 123 -2.43 -8.05 16.01
CA TRP A 123 -2.02 -7.68 14.67
C TRP A 123 -0.87 -8.56 14.19
N PRO A 124 -0.83 -8.87 12.88
CA PRO A 124 0.19 -9.74 12.34
C PRO A 124 1.59 -9.13 12.54
N ASP A 125 2.52 -10.01 12.92
CA ASP A 125 3.93 -9.68 13.13
C ASP A 125 4.63 -9.30 11.80
N ASP A 126 4.12 -9.83 10.68
CA ASP A 126 4.61 -9.58 9.32
C ASP A 126 3.53 -8.99 8.42
N ILE A 127 3.90 -7.94 7.68
CA ILE A 127 3.07 -7.35 6.61
C ILE A 127 3.60 -7.87 5.28
N ILE A 128 2.74 -8.53 4.50
CA ILE A 128 3.08 -9.02 3.16
C ILE A 128 2.32 -8.18 2.14
N ILE A 129 3.04 -7.38 1.36
CA ILE A 129 2.49 -6.62 0.25
C ILE A 129 2.54 -7.51 -1.00
N PRO A 130 1.39 -7.88 -1.58
CA PRO A 130 1.37 -8.68 -2.81
C PRO A 130 1.84 -7.87 -4.01
N ALA A 131 1.98 -8.54 -5.16
CA ALA A 131 2.20 -7.86 -6.44
C ALA A 131 1.08 -6.85 -6.72
N ASN A 132 1.39 -5.77 -7.44
CA ASN A 132 0.38 -4.80 -7.90
C ASN A 132 -0.60 -5.51 -8.85
N THR A 133 -1.89 -5.14 -8.83
CA THR A 133 -2.93 -5.84 -9.62
C THR A 133 -2.71 -5.74 -11.13
N LEU A 134 -2.00 -4.72 -11.60
CA LEU A 134 -1.67 -4.54 -13.02
C LEU A 134 -0.56 -5.48 -13.51
N PHE A 135 0.20 -6.10 -12.61
CA PHE A 135 1.28 -7.04 -12.94
C PHE A 135 1.02 -8.45 -12.41
N GLY A 136 0.49 -8.57 -11.19
CA GLY A 136 0.22 -9.85 -10.56
C GLY A 136 -0.94 -10.60 -11.20
N ASN A 137 -0.96 -11.91 -10.99
CA ASN A 137 -2.05 -12.76 -11.45
C ASN A 137 -3.19 -12.76 -10.42
N PHE A 138 -4.18 -11.90 -10.63
CA PHE A 138 -5.37 -11.81 -9.81
C PHE A 138 -6.62 -12.28 -10.58
N PRO A 139 -7.62 -12.85 -9.89
CA PRO A 139 -8.90 -13.15 -10.52
C PRO A 139 -9.48 -11.91 -11.21
N PRO A 140 -10.10 -12.06 -12.40
CA PRO A 140 -10.71 -10.94 -13.08
C PRO A 140 -11.78 -10.30 -12.19
N LYS A 141 -11.85 -8.96 -12.25
CA LYS A 141 -12.90 -8.23 -11.53
C LYS A 141 -14.26 -8.65 -12.09
N ILE A 142 -15.17 -9.00 -11.20
CA ILE A 142 -16.54 -9.37 -11.59
C ILE A 142 -17.26 -8.07 -11.97
N GLU A 143 -17.69 -7.99 -13.21
CA GLU A 143 -18.45 -6.84 -13.70
C GLU A 143 -19.77 -6.69 -12.93
N GLU A 144 -20.07 -5.45 -12.60
CA GLU A 144 -21.32 -5.11 -11.93
C GLU A 144 -22.39 -4.76 -12.94
N ALA A 145 -23.63 -5.19 -12.68
CA ALA A 145 -24.78 -4.70 -13.43
C ALA A 145 -24.83 -3.16 -13.39
N GLU A 146 -24.99 -2.54 -14.56
CA GLU A 146 -25.09 -1.08 -14.70
C GLU A 146 -26.22 -0.49 -13.83
N ILE A 147 -27.32 -1.23 -13.70
CA ILE A 147 -28.48 -0.84 -12.89
C ILE A 147 -28.54 -1.73 -11.66
N LYS A 148 -28.37 -1.12 -10.49
CA LYS A 148 -28.55 -1.80 -9.20
C LYS A 148 -30.00 -1.67 -8.72
N PRO A 149 -30.62 -2.76 -8.25
CA PRO A 149 -31.92 -2.65 -7.61
C PRO A 149 -31.77 -1.90 -6.29
N ILE A 150 -32.40 -0.73 -6.18
CA ILE A 150 -32.43 0.05 -4.93
C ILE A 150 -33.46 -0.60 -4.00
N ARG A 151 -33.11 -1.72 -3.37
CA ARG A 151 -33.95 -2.30 -2.30
C ARG A 151 -33.66 -1.53 -1.01
N GLN A 152 -34.56 -0.63 -0.65
CA GLN A 152 -34.52 0.15 0.58
C GLN A 152 -34.99 -0.72 1.75
N THR A 153 -34.12 -1.59 2.27
CA THR A 153 -34.41 -2.38 3.48
C THR A 153 -33.67 -1.88 4.71
N GLY A 154 -32.67 -0.99 4.56
CA GLY A 154 -31.85 -0.44 5.64
C GLY A 154 -32.28 0.95 6.11
N GLU A 155 -32.06 1.22 7.39
CA GLU A 155 -32.56 2.38 8.17
C GLU A 155 -31.84 3.72 7.84
N ILE A 156 -30.76 3.73 7.05
CA ILE A 156 -29.95 4.94 6.84
C ILE A 156 -29.58 5.12 5.35
N VAL A 157 -30.52 5.62 4.55
CA VAL A 157 -30.15 6.39 3.36
C VAL A 157 -29.90 7.81 3.84
N LEU A 158 -28.63 8.20 3.97
CA LEU A 158 -28.30 9.58 4.31
C LEU A 158 -28.93 10.51 3.26
N SER A 159 -29.70 11.50 3.70
CA SER A 159 -30.34 12.49 2.82
C SER A 159 -29.35 13.35 2.02
N ARG A 160 -28.05 13.23 2.35
CA ARG A 160 -26.92 13.90 1.72
C ARG A 160 -25.72 12.97 1.65
N VAL A 161 -24.92 13.13 0.59
CA VAL A 161 -23.61 12.49 0.47
C VAL A 161 -22.65 13.16 1.45
N VAL A 162 -22.19 12.39 2.44
CA VAL A 162 -21.14 12.73 3.42
C VAL A 162 -20.02 11.70 3.33
N VAL A 163 -18.79 12.17 3.11
CA VAL A 163 -17.58 11.32 3.17
C VAL A 163 -17.45 10.74 4.59
N PRO A 164 -17.39 9.41 4.75
CA PRO A 164 -17.29 8.80 6.07
C PRO A 164 -15.92 9.06 6.69
N GLU A 165 -15.85 9.05 8.02
CA GLU A 165 -14.55 9.10 8.72
C GLU A 165 -13.78 7.79 8.57
N TYR A 166 -14.48 6.65 8.68
CA TYR A 166 -13.92 5.30 8.59
C TYR A 166 -14.66 4.43 7.58
N VAL A 167 -13.93 3.47 7.00
CA VAL A 167 -14.43 2.32 6.25
C VAL A 167 -14.08 1.07 7.05
N ILE A 168 -15.05 0.17 7.19
CA ILE A 168 -14.84 -1.13 7.83
C ILE A 168 -14.47 -2.12 6.72
N VAL A 169 -13.27 -2.68 6.80
CA VAL A 169 -12.79 -3.73 5.90
C VAL A 169 -12.90 -5.06 6.62
N HIS A 170 -13.69 -5.97 6.06
CA HIS A 170 -13.85 -7.31 6.57
C HIS A 170 -12.84 -8.24 5.91
N ASP A 171 -11.98 -8.88 6.70
CA ASP A 171 -10.85 -9.69 6.24
C ASP A 171 -11.23 -11.13 5.86
N GLY A 172 -12.30 -11.27 5.07
CA GLY A 172 -12.89 -12.55 4.75
C GLY A 172 -14.09 -12.44 3.82
N ALA A 173 -14.71 -13.58 3.53
CA ALA A 173 -15.96 -13.60 2.78
C ALA A 173 -17.05 -12.86 3.60
N PRO A 174 -18.03 -12.16 2.98
CA PRO A 174 -19.03 -11.37 3.72
C PRO A 174 -19.85 -12.14 4.79
N THR A 175 -19.87 -13.47 4.69
CA THR A 175 -20.56 -14.41 5.58
C THR A 175 -19.66 -15.03 6.65
N ASP A 176 -18.34 -14.82 6.58
CA ASP A 176 -17.37 -15.38 7.52
C ASP A 176 -17.32 -14.55 8.80
N THR A 177 -18.03 -14.98 9.84
CA THR A 177 -18.07 -14.25 11.11
C THR A 177 -16.78 -14.37 11.94
N THR A 178 -15.82 -15.18 11.50
CA THR A 178 -14.53 -15.36 12.19
C THR A 178 -13.44 -14.41 11.68
N ALA A 179 -13.65 -13.79 10.52
CA ALA A 179 -12.76 -12.81 9.93
C ALA A 179 -12.75 -11.50 10.74
N THR A 180 -11.58 -10.84 10.75
CA THR A 180 -11.36 -9.61 11.51
C THR A 180 -11.93 -8.40 10.77
N ASP A 181 -12.55 -7.48 11.51
CA ASP A 181 -12.98 -6.18 10.98
C ASP A 181 -11.95 -5.10 11.28
N TYR A 182 -11.40 -4.49 10.23
CA TYR A 182 -10.47 -3.36 10.34
C TYR A 182 -11.19 -2.04 10.14
N TYR A 183 -11.07 -1.14 11.12
CA TYR A 183 -11.58 0.22 11.06
C TYR A 183 -10.50 1.15 10.51
N ILE A 184 -10.58 1.46 9.22
CA ILE A 184 -9.56 2.24 8.51
C ILE A 184 -10.11 3.61 8.19
N ARG A 185 -9.33 4.68 8.37
CA ARG A 185 -9.76 6.02 7.94
C ARG A 185 -10.04 6.00 6.44
N TYR A 186 -11.12 6.63 6.00
CA TYR A 186 -11.53 6.63 4.60
C TYR A 186 -10.38 7.03 3.66
N LYS A 187 -9.66 8.11 3.99
CA LYS A 187 -8.52 8.57 3.19
C LYS A 187 -7.40 7.53 3.07
N ASP A 188 -7.13 6.76 4.12
CA ASP A 188 -6.03 5.79 4.17
C ASP A 188 -6.44 4.52 3.41
N TYR A 189 -7.73 4.14 3.49
CA TYR A 189 -8.30 3.09 2.66
C TYR A 189 -8.15 3.41 1.16
N ILE A 190 -8.56 4.60 0.72
CA ILE A 190 -8.46 5.02 -0.69
C ILE A 190 -7.01 5.02 -1.17
N LYS A 191 -6.07 5.52 -0.35
CA LYS A 191 -4.64 5.49 -0.67
C LYS A 191 -4.12 4.07 -0.86
N ASN A 192 -4.43 3.17 0.06
CA ASN A 192 -3.97 1.78 0.01
C ASN A 192 -4.53 1.04 -1.21
N VAL A 193 -5.82 1.22 -1.51
CA VAL A 193 -6.45 0.63 -2.71
C VAL A 193 -5.82 1.20 -3.98
N ALA A 194 -5.63 2.52 -4.06
CA ALA A 194 -5.00 3.14 -5.22
C ALA A 194 -3.57 2.60 -5.43
N SER A 195 -2.75 2.51 -4.37
CA SER A 195 -1.38 2.00 -4.49
C SER A 195 -1.29 0.53 -4.93
N SER A 196 -2.34 -0.27 -4.70
CA SER A 196 -2.41 -1.65 -5.19
C SER A 196 -2.95 -1.78 -6.61
N GLU A 197 -3.66 -0.76 -7.11
CA GLU A 197 -4.46 -0.84 -8.34
C GLU A 197 -3.90 -0.01 -9.51
N ILE A 198 -3.04 0.97 -9.21
CA ILE A 198 -2.40 1.83 -10.21
C ILE A 198 -0.94 2.08 -9.87
N TYR A 199 -0.15 2.47 -10.87
CA TYR A 199 1.24 2.88 -10.66
C TYR A 199 1.36 4.37 -10.32
N ALA A 200 2.24 4.70 -9.38
CA ALA A 200 2.51 6.08 -8.97
C ALA A 200 3.26 6.89 -10.04
N THR A 201 3.85 6.24 -11.03
CA THR A 201 4.56 6.84 -12.18
C THR A 201 3.62 7.44 -13.23
N TRP A 202 2.33 7.14 -13.15
CA TRP A 202 1.36 7.61 -14.14
C TRP A 202 1.14 9.12 -14.06
N PRO A 203 0.70 9.77 -15.16
CA PRO A 203 0.40 11.20 -15.16
C PRO A 203 -0.62 11.57 -14.07
N ASP A 204 -0.48 12.76 -13.48
CA ASP A 204 -1.37 13.24 -12.41
C ASP A 204 -2.86 13.19 -12.80
N ALA A 205 -3.19 13.52 -14.05
CA ALA A 205 -4.56 13.41 -14.56
C ALA A 205 -5.09 11.96 -14.55
N THR A 206 -4.25 10.99 -14.89
CA THR A 206 -4.57 9.55 -14.89
C THR A 206 -4.75 9.04 -13.46
N ILE A 207 -3.84 9.41 -12.55
CA ILE A 207 -3.93 9.07 -11.12
C ILE A 207 -5.23 9.65 -10.54
N ARG A 208 -5.53 10.93 -10.78
CA ARG A 208 -6.76 11.58 -10.31
C ARG A 208 -8.01 10.90 -10.84
N ALA A 209 -8.06 10.58 -12.14
CA ALA A 209 -9.20 9.91 -12.75
C ALA A 209 -9.47 8.55 -12.09
N ASN A 210 -8.42 7.74 -11.87
CA ASN A 210 -8.55 6.44 -11.22
C ASN A 210 -8.95 6.57 -9.73
N ILE A 211 -8.35 7.51 -8.99
CA ILE A 211 -8.74 7.76 -7.60
C ILE A 211 -10.21 8.20 -7.51
N LEU A 212 -10.69 9.05 -8.41
CA LEU A 212 -12.09 9.45 -8.46
C LEU A 212 -13.02 8.26 -8.75
N ALA A 213 -12.62 7.34 -9.62
CA ALA A 213 -13.36 6.10 -9.87
C ALA A 213 -13.40 5.20 -8.64
N ILE A 214 -12.26 4.98 -7.97
CA ILE A 214 -12.16 4.22 -6.72
C ILE A 214 -13.06 4.84 -5.65
N MET A 215 -12.97 6.14 -5.43
CA MET A 215 -13.81 6.87 -4.48
C MET A 215 -15.30 6.72 -4.79
N SER A 216 -15.70 6.86 -6.06
CA SER A 216 -17.08 6.73 -6.49
C SER A 216 -17.62 5.32 -6.19
N PHE A 217 -16.82 4.30 -6.49
CA PHE A 217 -17.18 2.91 -6.23
C PHE A 217 -17.30 2.62 -4.73
N THR A 218 -16.30 3.02 -3.93
CA THR A 218 -16.32 2.86 -2.47
C THR A 218 -17.54 3.53 -1.85
N MET A 219 -17.81 4.79 -2.22
CA MET A 219 -18.96 5.54 -1.69
C MET A 219 -20.28 4.88 -2.09
N ASN A 220 -20.42 4.42 -3.34
CA ASN A 220 -21.60 3.69 -3.78
C ASN A 220 -21.86 2.45 -2.92
N ARG A 221 -20.82 1.64 -2.63
CA ARG A 221 -20.96 0.44 -1.78
C ARG A 221 -21.36 0.79 -0.34
N VAL A 222 -20.87 1.91 0.20
CA VAL A 222 -21.24 2.40 1.54
C VAL A 222 -22.70 2.86 1.59
N TYR A 223 -23.15 3.70 0.65
CA TYR A 223 -24.53 4.24 0.66
C TYR A 223 -25.61 3.24 0.33
N THR A 224 -25.28 2.24 -0.50
CA THR A 224 -26.23 1.18 -0.86
C THR A 224 -26.25 0.04 0.16
N GLU A 225 -25.44 0.14 1.23
CA GLU A 225 -25.19 -0.92 2.20
C GLU A 225 -24.93 -2.28 1.53
N TRP A 226 -24.23 -2.26 0.38
CA TRP A 226 -24.20 -3.37 -0.57
C TRP A 226 -23.91 -4.72 0.09
N TYR A 227 -22.85 -4.77 0.88
CA TYR A 227 -22.41 -6.00 1.54
C TYR A 227 -23.31 -6.46 2.68
N ARG A 228 -24.08 -5.56 3.29
CA ARG A 228 -25.05 -5.91 4.36
C ARG A 228 -26.34 -6.47 3.77
N ASN A 229 -26.76 -5.94 2.62
CA ASN A 229 -27.96 -6.39 1.90
C ASN A 229 -27.75 -7.73 1.15
N THR A 230 -26.51 -8.16 0.97
CA THR A 230 -26.15 -9.46 0.38
C THR A 230 -25.91 -10.57 1.41
N ARG A 231 -26.15 -10.31 2.70
CA ARG A 231 -26.14 -11.33 3.76
C ARG A 231 -27.47 -12.07 3.86
#